data_AF-A0A2A3VMB4-F1
#
_entry.id   AF-A0A2A3VMB4-F1
#
_cell.length_a   1.000
_cell.length_b   1.000
_cell.length_c   1.000
_cell.angle_alpha   90.00
_cell.angle_beta   90.00
_cell.angle_gamma   90.00
#
_symmetry.space_group_name_H-M   'P 1'
#
loop_
_entity.id
_entity.type
_entity.pdbx_description
1 polymer ?
#
loop_
_entity_poly.entity_id
_entity_poly.type
_entity_poly.pdbx_seq_one_letter_code
_entity_poly.pdbx_strand_id
1 'polypeptide(L)'
;MLCAVLVAGAAQAVPTWGALQSSPVDTPPGELAPGAWIWAGDDAALGPMVIVVSLDEQRAYVYRNGLRIAVTTVSTGKPGHATPTGVFTILQKDRDHHANRYNNAPMPYQERLTWDGVALHAGGLPGYPESHGCVHLPTEFARRLFTATSLGMTVVIAEAGHATDDAVHPGLLAPVDPASGAAITALPLDDGQPWRWTADEATGVPVSLVLSRSDQRLIALENGREIGRARIVVPPSATPRGTHVYVMGTDTMPAHVDGVPEGRMPQWQAIAVPGRETDAGRMLDPALLAGVQVPPGFVAHLLPRLRAGTVLVATDAHVLAETTGRGQRVLDALPPH
;
A
#
# COMPACT_ATOMS: atom_id res chain seq x y z
N MET A 1 25.95 -52.54 32.87
CA MET A 1 24.82 -51.78 32.30
C MET A 1 25.04 -50.32 32.64
N LEU A 2 25.43 -49.50 31.66
CA LEU A 2 25.46 -48.05 31.79
C LEU A 2 24.34 -47.52 30.88
N CYS A 3 23.21 -47.12 31.47
CA CYS A 3 22.12 -46.49 30.72
C CYS A 3 22.54 -45.06 30.35
N ALA A 4 22.80 -44.83 29.07
CA ALA A 4 22.90 -43.48 28.52
C ALA A 4 21.50 -42.86 28.50
N VAL A 5 21.28 -41.84 29.33
CA VAL A 5 20.09 -40.99 29.25
C VAL A 5 20.28 -40.06 28.06
N LEU A 6 19.55 -40.32 26.98
CA LEU A 6 19.38 -39.39 25.87
C LEU A 6 18.54 -38.21 26.38
N VAL A 7 19.20 -37.10 26.71
CA VAL A 7 18.53 -35.82 26.90
C VAL A 7 18.19 -35.27 25.52
N ALA A 8 16.95 -35.50 25.07
CA ALA A 8 16.42 -34.81 23.91
C ALA A 8 16.25 -33.33 24.27
N GLY A 9 17.07 -32.46 23.67
CA GLY A 9 16.92 -31.01 23.81
C GLY A 9 15.57 -30.58 23.24
N ALA A 10 14.77 -29.87 24.03
CA ALA A 10 13.53 -29.28 23.56
C ALA A 10 13.85 -28.20 22.51
N ALA A 11 13.43 -28.41 21.26
CA ALA A 11 13.41 -27.35 20.27
C ALA A 11 12.46 -26.25 20.78
N GLN A 12 13.00 -25.07 21.09
CA GLN A 12 12.16 -23.94 21.46
C GLN A 12 11.30 -23.56 20.25
N ALA A 13 9.99 -23.49 20.45
CA ALA A 13 9.07 -23.03 19.40
C ALA A 13 9.46 -21.62 18.97
N VAL A 14 9.49 -21.37 17.66
CA VAL A 14 9.72 -20.04 17.12
C VAL A 14 8.61 -19.11 17.63
N PRO A 15 8.94 -17.97 18.26
CA PRO A 15 7.94 -17.08 18.82
C PRO A 15 7.15 -16.36 17.72
N THR A 16 5.94 -15.92 18.07
CA THR A 16 5.11 -15.07 17.24
C THR A 16 5.26 -13.62 17.71
N TRP A 17 5.48 -12.69 16.78
CA TRP A 17 5.67 -11.27 17.06
C TRP A 17 4.56 -10.41 16.44
N GLY A 18 4.21 -9.33 17.14
CA GLY A 18 3.21 -8.36 16.70
C GLY A 18 1.76 -8.82 16.81
N ALA A 19 0.86 -8.02 16.25
CA ALA A 19 -0.58 -8.27 16.29
C ALA A 19 -0.96 -9.49 15.43
N LEU A 20 -1.94 -10.26 15.91
CA LEU A 20 -2.48 -11.42 15.17
C LEU A 20 -3.56 -11.03 14.15
N GLN A 21 -4.12 -9.82 14.28
CA GLN A 21 -5.21 -9.31 13.47
C GLN A 21 -4.86 -7.94 12.91
N SER A 22 -5.48 -7.62 11.78
CA SER A 22 -5.35 -6.31 11.14
C SER A 22 -6.03 -5.24 11.98
N SER A 23 -5.40 -4.07 12.09
CA SER A 23 -6.07 -2.84 12.47
C SER A 23 -7.07 -2.42 11.37
N PRO A 24 -8.09 -1.61 11.72
CA PRO A 24 -9.03 -1.03 10.75
C PRO A 24 -8.33 -0.28 9.60
N VAL A 25 -8.91 -0.32 8.40
CA VAL A 25 -8.34 0.35 7.21
C VAL A 25 -8.23 1.87 7.36
N ASP A 26 -9.10 2.45 8.18
CA ASP A 26 -9.14 3.89 8.47
C ASP A 26 -8.15 4.32 9.58
N THR A 27 -7.43 3.38 10.20
CA THR A 27 -6.39 3.72 11.17
C THR A 27 -5.24 4.46 10.46
N PRO A 28 -4.93 5.71 10.85
CA PRO A 28 -3.80 6.43 10.28
C PRO A 28 -2.49 5.64 10.49
N PRO A 29 -1.62 5.50 9.47
CA PRO A 29 -0.37 4.74 9.60
C PRO A 29 0.52 5.19 10.76
N GLY A 30 0.57 6.50 11.04
CA GLY A 30 1.33 7.08 12.15
C GLY A 30 0.81 6.74 13.55
N GLU A 31 -0.42 6.20 13.66
CA GLU A 31 -1.05 5.80 14.92
C GLU A 31 -0.95 4.28 15.18
N LEU A 32 -0.32 3.53 14.26
CA LEU A 32 -0.10 2.10 14.48
C LEU A 32 0.91 1.89 15.62
N ALA A 33 0.49 1.13 16.63
CA ALA A 33 1.37 0.68 17.70
C ALA A 33 2.47 -0.26 17.16
N PRO A 34 3.61 -0.40 17.85
CA PRO A 34 4.64 -1.37 17.49
C PRO A 34 4.06 -2.79 17.33
N GLY A 35 4.32 -3.40 16.16
CA GLY A 35 3.79 -4.69 15.79
C GLY A 35 2.38 -4.70 15.21
N ALA A 36 1.70 -3.55 15.13
CA ALA A 36 0.40 -3.41 14.46
C ALA A 36 0.56 -3.21 12.94
N TRP A 37 -0.46 -3.63 12.20
CA TRP A 37 -0.49 -3.65 10.75
C TRP A 37 -1.91 -3.60 10.20
N ILE A 38 -2.05 -3.19 8.94
CA ILE A 38 -3.29 -3.16 8.17
C ILE A 38 -3.10 -4.00 6.91
N TRP A 39 -4.08 -4.86 6.57
CA TRP A 39 -4.11 -5.60 5.29
C TRP A 39 -5.52 -5.53 4.69
N ALA A 40 -5.71 -4.68 3.68
CA ALA A 40 -6.99 -4.44 3.03
C ALA A 40 -7.34 -5.49 1.96
N GLY A 41 -6.43 -6.42 1.65
CA GLY A 41 -6.65 -7.49 0.67
C GLY A 41 -5.54 -7.56 -0.36
N ASP A 42 -5.50 -8.64 -1.13
CA ASP A 42 -4.57 -8.80 -2.24
C ASP A 42 -5.17 -9.71 -3.30
N ASP A 43 -4.99 -9.33 -4.57
CA ASP A 43 -5.28 -10.17 -5.73
C ASP A 43 -4.22 -9.89 -6.81
N ALA A 44 -3.45 -10.92 -7.16
CA ALA A 44 -2.38 -10.82 -8.15
C ALA A 44 -2.88 -10.43 -9.54
N ALA A 45 -4.16 -10.68 -9.86
CA ALA A 45 -4.77 -10.28 -11.12
C ALA A 45 -4.95 -8.75 -11.26
N LEU A 46 -4.88 -8.01 -10.15
CA LEU A 46 -5.03 -6.55 -10.15
C LEU A 46 -3.80 -5.82 -10.69
N GLY A 47 -2.65 -6.48 -10.79
CA GLY A 47 -1.46 -5.92 -11.43
C GLY A 47 -0.18 -6.00 -10.57
N PRO A 48 0.83 -5.19 -10.92
CA PRO A 48 2.15 -5.28 -10.28
C PRO A 48 2.09 -4.83 -8.82
N MET A 49 3.03 -5.32 -8.02
CA MET A 49 3.17 -4.93 -6.61
C MET A 49 4.58 -4.45 -6.31
N VAL A 50 4.67 -3.53 -5.36
CA VAL A 50 5.93 -2.98 -4.84
C VAL A 50 5.80 -2.75 -3.34
N ILE A 51 6.92 -2.91 -2.65
CA ILE A 51 7.04 -2.63 -1.21
C ILE A 51 7.92 -1.40 -1.05
N VAL A 52 7.50 -0.45 -0.22
CA VAL A 52 8.30 0.70 0.19
C VAL A 52 8.51 0.63 1.69
N VAL A 53 9.75 0.51 2.14
CA VAL A 53 10.14 0.57 3.55
C VAL A 53 10.67 1.97 3.82
N SER A 54 10.00 2.71 4.70
CA SER A 54 10.51 3.99 5.20
C SER A 54 11.25 3.76 6.52
N LEU A 55 12.54 4.06 6.53
CA LEU A 55 13.38 3.95 7.71
C LEU A 55 13.02 5.00 8.75
N ASP A 56 12.80 6.25 8.32
CA ASP A 56 12.39 7.37 9.19
C ASP A 56 11.08 7.08 9.92
N GLU A 57 10.14 6.45 9.23
CA GLU A 57 8.82 6.14 9.78
C GLU A 57 8.74 4.81 10.52
N GLN A 58 9.78 3.96 10.42
CA GLN A 58 9.75 2.56 10.84
C GLN A 58 8.49 1.83 10.36
N ARG A 59 8.17 2.00 9.07
CA ARG A 59 7.01 1.39 8.43
C ARG A 59 7.33 0.79 7.07
N ALA A 60 6.64 -0.30 6.73
CA ALA A 60 6.60 -0.83 5.38
C ALA A 60 5.19 -0.70 4.79
N TYR A 61 5.15 -0.26 3.54
CA TYR A 61 3.96 0.03 2.75
C TYR A 61 3.93 -0.90 1.55
N VAL A 62 2.79 -1.55 1.30
CA VAL A 62 2.64 -2.51 0.22
C VAL A 62 1.59 -2.01 -0.75
N TYR A 63 1.96 -1.93 -2.03
CA TYR A 63 1.12 -1.42 -3.09
C TYR A 63 0.81 -2.52 -4.10
N ARG A 64 -0.44 -2.57 -4.57
CA ARG A 64 -0.88 -3.39 -5.70
C ARG A 64 -1.54 -2.47 -6.71
N ASN A 65 -1.05 -2.50 -7.95
CA ASN A 65 -1.48 -1.62 -9.03
C ASN A 65 -1.45 -0.13 -8.65
N GLY A 66 -0.49 0.27 -7.81
CA GLY A 66 -0.32 1.66 -7.37
C GLY A 66 -1.21 2.07 -6.20
N LEU A 67 -2.12 1.21 -5.75
CA LEU A 67 -2.91 1.43 -4.54
C LEU A 67 -2.25 0.78 -3.34
N ARG A 68 -2.19 1.48 -2.20
CA ARG A 68 -1.75 0.90 -0.94
C ARG A 68 -2.78 -0.13 -0.47
N ILE A 69 -2.36 -1.38 -0.37
CA ILE A 69 -3.20 -2.47 0.13
C ILE A 69 -2.81 -2.93 1.54
N ALA A 70 -1.61 -2.57 2.00
CA ALA A 70 -1.16 -2.91 3.34
C ALA A 70 -0.17 -1.88 3.90
N VAL A 71 -0.11 -1.78 5.22
CA VAL A 71 0.92 -1.04 5.95
C VAL A 71 1.24 -1.79 7.25
N THR A 72 2.51 -1.80 7.65
CA THR A 72 2.93 -2.40 8.93
C THR A 72 4.00 -1.53 9.57
N THR A 73 4.01 -1.51 10.90
CA THR A 73 5.22 -1.12 11.63
C THR A 73 6.31 -2.16 11.40
N VAL A 74 7.56 -1.71 11.39
CA VAL A 74 8.73 -2.57 11.22
C VAL A 74 9.77 -2.26 12.28
N SER A 75 10.78 -3.11 12.35
CA SER A 75 11.99 -2.83 13.12
C SER A 75 13.22 -3.09 12.26
N THR A 76 13.97 -2.03 11.97
CA THR A 76 15.09 -2.06 11.00
C THR A 76 16.45 -2.16 11.71
N GLY A 77 17.53 -2.03 10.93
CA GLY A 77 18.90 -2.11 11.43
C GLY A 77 19.25 -1.04 12.46
N LYS A 78 19.80 -1.45 13.60
CA LYS A 78 20.30 -0.55 14.65
C LYS A 78 21.56 0.21 14.21
N PRO A 79 21.99 1.26 14.93
CA PRO A 79 23.27 1.93 14.66
C PRO A 79 24.45 0.95 14.59
N GLY A 80 25.28 1.09 13.56
CA GLY A 80 26.37 0.16 13.25
C GLY A 80 25.97 -1.07 12.42
N HIS A 81 24.67 -1.30 12.22
CA HIS A 81 24.10 -2.33 11.37
C HIS A 81 22.91 -1.79 10.58
N ALA A 82 23.04 -0.56 10.04
CA ALA A 82 21.95 0.12 9.34
C ALA A 82 21.42 -0.73 8.19
N THR A 83 20.10 -0.70 8.00
CA THR A 83 19.47 -1.27 6.82
C THR A 83 19.87 -0.45 5.59
N PRO A 84 20.38 -1.06 4.51
CA PRO A 84 20.82 -0.33 3.34
C PRO A 84 19.63 0.31 2.60
N THR A 85 19.81 1.54 2.12
CA THR A 85 18.83 2.25 1.28
C THR A 85 19.00 1.88 -0.20
N GLY A 86 17.94 2.07 -0.99
CA GLY A 86 17.97 1.89 -2.43
C GLY A 86 16.85 1.00 -2.97
N VAL A 87 17.03 0.55 -4.21
CA VAL A 87 16.09 -0.33 -4.92
C VAL A 87 16.65 -1.75 -4.89
N PHE A 88 15.85 -2.68 -4.38
CA PHE A 88 16.17 -4.10 -4.25
C PHE A 88 15.14 -4.93 -4.99
N THR A 89 15.48 -6.21 -5.19
CA THR A 89 14.52 -7.22 -5.63
C THR A 89 14.54 -8.41 -4.67
N ILE A 90 13.41 -9.12 -4.58
CA ILE A 90 13.35 -10.34 -3.76
C ILE A 90 14.13 -11.46 -4.46
N LEU A 91 15.33 -11.74 -3.95
CA LEU A 91 16.29 -12.69 -4.49
C LEU A 91 15.96 -14.14 -4.12
N GLN A 92 15.40 -14.35 -2.94
CA GLN A 92 15.08 -15.67 -2.40
C GLN A 92 13.90 -15.57 -1.44
N LYS A 93 13.09 -16.62 -1.41
CA LYS A 93 12.00 -16.79 -0.45
C LYS A 93 12.18 -18.13 0.27
N ASP A 94 12.24 -18.09 1.59
CA ASP A 94 12.39 -19.26 2.44
C ASP A 94 11.51 -19.12 3.69
N ARG A 95 10.54 -20.03 3.84
CA ARG A 95 9.54 -19.95 4.90
C ARG A 95 10.13 -20.24 6.28
N ASP A 96 11.06 -21.17 6.35
CA ASP A 96 11.58 -21.73 7.60
C ASP A 96 13.09 -21.43 7.72
N HIS A 97 13.51 -20.26 7.22
CA HIS A 97 14.91 -19.90 7.15
C HIS A 97 15.55 -19.79 8.53
N HIS A 98 16.80 -20.22 8.64
CA HIS A 98 17.61 -20.03 9.83
C HIS A 98 18.96 -19.43 9.43
N ALA A 99 19.35 -18.33 10.09
CA ALA A 99 20.58 -17.65 9.77
C ALA A 99 21.81 -18.38 10.33
N ASN A 100 22.59 -18.98 9.43
CA ASN A 100 23.88 -19.59 9.78
C ASN A 100 24.85 -18.61 10.46
N ARG A 101 24.82 -17.32 10.07
CA ARG A 101 25.69 -16.26 10.62
C ARG A 101 25.25 -15.75 12.00
N TYR A 102 24.03 -16.02 12.42
CA TYR A 102 23.45 -15.53 13.69
C TYR A 102 23.05 -16.70 14.59
N ASN A 103 23.96 -17.64 14.81
CA ASN A 103 23.76 -18.79 15.70
C ASN A 103 22.46 -19.57 15.43
N ASN A 104 22.13 -19.77 14.14
CA ASN A 104 20.91 -20.45 13.70
C ASN A 104 19.62 -19.76 14.20
N ALA A 105 19.63 -18.43 14.33
CA ALA A 105 18.44 -17.67 14.69
C ALA A 105 17.35 -17.85 13.62
N PRO A 106 16.09 -18.11 14.02
CA PRO A 106 14.98 -18.29 13.09
C PRO A 106 14.65 -16.95 12.40
N MET A 107 14.43 -17.01 11.09
CA MET A 107 13.98 -15.89 10.25
C MET A 107 12.73 -16.34 9.45
N PRO A 108 11.57 -16.50 10.10
CA PRO A 108 10.40 -17.05 9.45
C PRO A 108 9.91 -16.12 8.33
N TYR A 109 9.45 -16.72 7.23
CA TYR A 109 8.96 -16.00 6.04
C TYR A 109 10.01 -15.05 5.45
N GLN A 110 11.27 -15.50 5.38
CA GLN A 110 12.36 -14.70 4.84
C GLN A 110 12.16 -14.40 3.35
N GLU A 111 12.27 -13.12 3.01
CA GLU A 111 12.38 -12.59 1.65
C GLU A 111 13.70 -11.82 1.52
N ARG A 112 14.73 -12.48 0.95
CA ARG A 112 16.10 -11.93 0.90
C ARG A 112 16.21 -10.83 -0.16
N LEU A 113 16.84 -9.71 0.21
CA LEU A 113 17.04 -8.53 -0.64
C LEU A 113 18.49 -8.38 -1.13
N THR A 114 19.45 -8.87 -0.34
CA THR A 114 20.87 -8.74 -0.65
C THR A 114 21.62 -10.06 -0.45
N TRP A 115 22.75 -10.22 -1.13
CA TRP A 115 23.59 -11.42 -1.00
C TRP A 115 24.35 -11.48 0.34
N ASP A 116 24.57 -10.34 0.99
CA ASP A 116 25.16 -10.26 2.33
C ASP A 116 24.17 -10.55 3.46
N GLY A 117 22.87 -10.67 3.16
CA GLY A 117 21.88 -11.32 4.03
C GLY A 117 20.79 -10.40 4.59
N VAL A 118 20.64 -9.18 4.08
CA VAL A 118 19.49 -8.32 4.42
C VAL A 118 18.23 -8.91 3.81
N ALA A 119 17.17 -8.99 4.60
CA ALA A 119 15.89 -9.58 4.23
C ALA A 119 14.72 -8.90 4.94
N LEU A 120 13.52 -9.05 4.40
CA LEU A 120 12.29 -8.93 5.17
C LEU A 120 11.97 -10.28 5.81
N HIS A 121 11.60 -10.31 7.09
CA HIS A 121 11.16 -11.54 7.75
C HIS A 121 10.43 -11.25 9.07
N ALA A 122 9.76 -12.25 9.63
CA ALA A 122 9.19 -12.13 10.97
C ALA A 122 10.31 -11.97 12.02
N GLY A 123 10.14 -11.05 12.97
CA GLY A 123 11.14 -10.78 14.00
C GLY A 123 10.65 -9.85 15.11
N GLY A 124 11.57 -9.47 16.01
CA GLY A 124 11.29 -8.55 17.11
C GLY A 124 10.77 -7.19 16.64
N LEU A 125 9.87 -6.59 17.41
CA LEU A 125 9.24 -5.30 17.09
C LEU A 125 9.14 -4.42 18.34
N PRO A 126 10.28 -3.97 18.91
CA PRO A 126 10.27 -3.20 20.15
C PRO A 126 9.84 -1.73 19.97
N GLY A 127 9.59 -1.29 18.72
CA GLY A 127 9.22 0.08 18.38
C GLY A 127 10.39 1.00 18.05
N TYR A 128 11.60 0.46 17.86
CA TYR A 128 12.80 1.17 17.44
C TYR A 128 13.74 0.21 16.68
N PRO A 129 14.65 0.69 15.81
CA PRO A 129 15.58 -0.17 15.08
C PRO A 129 16.47 -1.01 16.01
N GLU A 130 16.39 -2.34 15.90
CA GLU A 130 17.10 -3.28 16.76
C GLU A 130 17.84 -4.40 15.99
N SER A 131 17.53 -4.55 14.70
CA SER A 131 18.01 -5.64 13.87
C SER A 131 19.48 -5.46 13.48
N HIS A 132 20.06 -6.48 12.84
CA HIS A 132 21.42 -6.40 12.26
C HIS A 132 21.39 -6.08 10.75
N GLY A 133 20.38 -5.33 10.30
CA GLY A 133 20.22 -4.85 8.92
C GLY A 133 18.93 -5.31 8.26
N CYS A 134 18.35 -6.42 8.70
CA CYS A 134 17.06 -6.90 8.21
C CYS A 134 15.90 -5.96 8.57
N VAL A 135 14.78 -6.14 7.89
CA VAL A 135 13.51 -5.48 8.20
C VAL A 135 12.61 -6.51 8.89
N HIS A 136 12.46 -6.40 10.21
CA HIS A 136 11.56 -7.26 10.96
C HIS A 136 10.10 -6.84 10.77
N LEU A 137 9.23 -7.84 10.63
CA LEU A 137 7.81 -7.71 10.40
C LEU A 137 7.01 -8.46 11.48
N PRO A 138 5.74 -8.08 11.75
CA PRO A 138 4.81 -8.93 12.49
C PRO A 138 4.67 -10.30 11.82
N THR A 139 4.58 -11.38 12.60
CA THR A 139 4.57 -12.75 12.06
C THR A 139 3.41 -13.00 11.10
N GLU A 140 2.19 -12.58 11.45
CA GLU A 140 1.03 -12.77 10.57
C GLU A 140 1.08 -11.88 9.32
N PHE A 141 1.68 -10.70 9.43
CA PHE A 141 1.92 -9.84 8.27
C PHE A 141 2.96 -10.47 7.33
N ALA A 142 4.10 -10.93 7.87
CA ALA A 142 5.16 -11.59 7.11
C ALA A 142 4.63 -12.82 6.36
N ARG A 143 3.77 -13.63 7.01
CA ARG A 143 3.12 -14.78 6.36
C ARG A 143 2.26 -14.39 5.16
N ARG A 144 1.47 -13.31 5.29
CA ARG A 144 0.63 -12.77 4.21
C ARG A 144 1.47 -12.21 3.09
N LEU A 145 2.46 -11.38 3.43
CA LEU A 145 3.41 -10.79 2.50
C LEU A 145 4.13 -11.88 1.69
N PHE A 146 4.67 -12.88 2.37
CA PHE A 146 5.34 -14.03 1.74
C PHE A 146 4.42 -14.81 0.80
N THR A 147 3.11 -14.78 0.98
CA THR A 147 2.17 -15.40 0.03
C THR A 147 1.90 -14.49 -1.16
N ALA A 148 1.81 -13.18 -0.94
CA ALA A 148 1.45 -12.15 -1.92
C ALA A 148 2.59 -11.75 -2.88
N THR A 149 3.84 -11.82 -2.41
CA THR A 149 5.03 -11.40 -3.17
C THR A 149 5.55 -12.52 -4.08
N SER A 150 6.42 -12.18 -5.02
CA SER A 150 7.08 -13.12 -5.94
C SER A 150 8.59 -12.85 -6.03
N LEU A 151 9.37 -13.84 -6.46
CA LEU A 151 10.80 -13.61 -6.75
C LEU A 151 10.96 -12.53 -7.82
N GLY A 152 11.99 -11.70 -7.68
CA GLY A 152 12.26 -10.57 -8.57
C GLY A 152 11.39 -9.33 -8.34
N MET A 153 10.42 -9.39 -7.43
CA MET A 153 9.59 -8.22 -7.08
C MET A 153 10.42 -7.11 -6.44
N THR A 154 10.12 -5.87 -6.80
CA THR A 154 10.80 -4.67 -6.33
C THR A 154 10.47 -4.34 -4.87
N VAL A 155 11.50 -4.00 -4.11
CA VAL A 155 11.42 -3.44 -2.76
C VAL A 155 12.28 -2.19 -2.72
N VAL A 156 11.71 -1.06 -2.33
CA VAL A 156 12.43 0.20 -2.16
C VAL A 156 12.60 0.46 -0.67
N ILE A 157 13.84 0.73 -0.23
CA ILE A 157 14.14 1.15 1.13
C ILE A 157 14.55 2.62 1.09
N ALA A 158 13.72 3.46 1.68
CA ALA A 158 13.81 4.92 1.62
C ALA A 158 14.21 5.49 2.99
N GLU A 159 15.05 6.53 2.92
CA GLU A 159 15.49 7.32 4.07
C GLU A 159 15.62 8.78 3.64
N ALA A 160 15.33 9.72 4.54
CA ALA A 160 15.56 11.14 4.31
C ALA A 160 17.01 11.42 3.87
N GLY A 161 17.17 12.28 2.85
CA GLY A 161 18.46 12.59 2.24
C GLY A 161 18.95 11.58 1.19
N HIS A 162 18.37 10.38 1.13
CA HIS A 162 18.74 9.33 0.17
C HIS A 162 17.59 8.95 -0.80
N ALA A 163 16.36 9.35 -0.49
CA ALA A 163 15.17 9.10 -1.29
C ALA A 163 14.30 10.36 -1.44
N THR A 164 13.32 10.31 -2.34
CA THR A 164 12.31 11.37 -2.48
C THR A 164 11.40 11.44 -1.27
N ASP A 165 10.90 12.63 -0.95
CA ASP A 165 10.00 12.87 0.19
C ASP A 165 8.79 11.92 0.19
N ASP A 166 8.14 11.72 -0.97
CA ASP A 166 7.00 10.79 -1.11
C ASP A 166 7.36 9.32 -0.82
N ALA A 167 8.63 8.93 -1.00
CA ALA A 167 9.10 7.57 -0.69
C ALA A 167 9.46 7.42 0.80
N VAL A 168 9.86 8.51 1.46
CA VAL A 168 10.10 8.57 2.91
C VAL A 168 8.77 8.67 3.68
N HIS A 169 7.76 9.33 3.10
CA HIS A 169 6.42 9.49 3.67
C HIS A 169 5.32 8.93 2.73
N PRO A 170 5.26 7.60 2.51
CA PRO A 170 4.36 7.03 1.52
C PRO A 170 2.86 7.19 1.83
N GLY A 171 2.12 7.72 0.86
CA GLY A 171 0.68 7.91 0.92
C GLY A 171 -0.15 6.68 0.48
N LEU A 172 -1.39 6.94 0.07
CA LEU A 172 -2.29 5.94 -0.51
C LEU A 172 -1.84 5.45 -1.89
N LEU A 173 -1.15 6.30 -2.65
CA LEU A 173 -0.63 6.00 -3.97
C LEU A 173 0.84 5.58 -3.89
N ALA A 174 1.26 4.63 -4.72
CA ALA A 174 2.64 4.20 -4.77
C ALA A 174 3.56 5.37 -5.18
N PRO A 175 4.60 5.69 -4.40
CA PRO A 175 5.54 6.76 -4.73
C PRO A 175 6.62 6.31 -5.71
N VAL A 176 6.62 5.03 -6.11
CA VAL A 176 7.65 4.42 -6.96
C VAL A 176 7.01 3.49 -7.99
N ASP A 177 7.66 3.39 -9.14
CA ASP A 177 7.28 2.50 -10.22
C ASP A 177 7.57 1.04 -9.82
N PRO A 178 6.60 0.13 -9.91
CA PRO A 178 6.77 -1.21 -9.37
C PRO A 178 7.75 -2.08 -10.16
N ALA A 179 8.05 -1.75 -11.42
CA ALA A 179 8.99 -2.50 -12.24
C ALA A 179 10.44 -2.04 -12.02
N SER A 180 10.65 -0.73 -11.87
CA SER A 180 12.00 -0.13 -11.80
C SER A 180 12.42 0.35 -10.41
N GLY A 181 11.48 0.55 -9.49
CA GLY A 181 11.71 1.22 -8.20
C GLY A 181 12.00 2.72 -8.32
N ALA A 182 11.94 3.28 -9.52
CA ALA A 182 12.17 4.70 -9.76
C ALA A 182 11.03 5.53 -9.14
N ALA A 183 11.36 6.69 -8.58
CA ALA A 183 10.37 7.60 -8.02
C ALA A 183 9.35 8.04 -9.07
N ILE A 184 8.08 8.06 -8.69
CA ILE A 184 6.98 8.62 -9.47
C ILE A 184 6.70 10.02 -8.94
N THR A 185 6.92 11.03 -9.78
CA THR A 185 6.48 12.39 -9.45
C THR A 185 4.99 12.52 -9.71
N ALA A 186 4.19 12.67 -8.65
CA ALA A 186 2.79 13.05 -8.78
C ALA A 186 2.71 14.48 -9.32
N LEU A 187 2.24 14.63 -10.56
CA LEU A 187 2.03 15.96 -11.14
C LEU A 187 0.65 16.47 -10.71
N PRO A 188 0.53 17.63 -10.05
CA PRO A 188 -0.77 18.23 -9.82
C PRO A 188 -1.46 18.58 -11.15
N LEU A 189 -2.76 18.84 -11.10
CA LEU A 189 -3.45 19.47 -12.23
C LEU A 189 -3.16 20.96 -12.21
N ASP A 190 -2.87 21.55 -13.36
CA ASP A 190 -2.65 22.99 -13.49
C ASP A 190 -3.90 23.77 -13.06
N ASP A 191 -3.73 25.07 -12.80
CA ASP A 191 -4.84 25.97 -12.50
C ASP A 191 -5.84 25.98 -13.66
N GLY A 192 -7.12 25.77 -13.33
CA GLY A 192 -8.19 25.67 -14.32
C GLY A 192 -8.20 24.38 -15.14
N GLN A 193 -7.20 23.48 -15.03
CA GLN A 193 -7.24 22.18 -15.68
C GLN A 193 -8.22 21.25 -14.94
N PRO A 194 -9.36 20.88 -15.55
CA PRO A 194 -10.38 20.07 -14.88
C PRO A 194 -9.97 18.60 -14.78
N TRP A 195 -9.17 18.12 -15.74
CA TRP A 195 -8.66 16.75 -15.78
C TRP A 195 -7.43 16.64 -16.69
N ARG A 196 -6.69 15.54 -16.53
CA ARG A 196 -5.59 15.12 -17.39
C ARG A 196 -5.70 13.60 -17.62
N TRP A 197 -5.35 13.16 -18.82
CA TRP A 197 -5.19 11.76 -19.18
C TRP A 197 -3.88 11.60 -19.95
N THR A 198 -3.14 10.53 -19.69
CA THR A 198 -1.79 10.31 -20.25
C THR A 198 -1.60 8.94 -20.89
N ALA A 199 -2.56 8.02 -20.74
CA ALA A 199 -2.44 6.70 -21.34
C ALA A 199 -3.00 6.67 -22.76
N ASP A 200 -2.14 6.26 -23.71
CA ASP A 200 -2.52 6.13 -25.11
C ASP A 200 -3.31 4.84 -25.36
N GLU A 201 -2.80 3.68 -24.91
CA GLU A 201 -3.42 2.36 -25.10
C GLU A 201 -3.73 1.64 -23.79
N ALA A 202 -4.68 0.70 -23.84
CA ALA A 202 -5.04 -0.13 -22.69
C ALA A 202 -4.11 -1.34 -22.58
N THR A 203 -3.63 -1.63 -21.37
CA THR A 203 -2.60 -2.67 -21.16
C THR A 203 -3.16 -4.06 -20.91
N GLY A 204 -4.47 -4.19 -20.75
CA GLY A 204 -5.11 -5.45 -20.36
C GLY A 204 -5.21 -5.67 -18.84
N VAL A 205 -4.54 -4.88 -18.01
CA VAL A 205 -4.62 -4.94 -16.54
C VAL A 205 -5.80 -4.11 -16.01
N PRO A 206 -6.62 -4.61 -15.06
CA PRO A 206 -7.69 -3.82 -14.46
C PRO A 206 -7.22 -2.45 -13.96
N VAL A 207 -8.04 -1.44 -14.17
CA VAL A 207 -7.77 -0.10 -13.63
C VAL A 207 -8.04 -0.10 -12.13
N SER A 208 -7.24 0.67 -11.41
CA SER A 208 -7.47 1.00 -10.00
C SER A 208 -7.88 2.46 -9.89
N LEU A 209 -9.01 2.73 -9.25
CA LEU A 209 -9.57 4.06 -9.07
C LEU A 209 -9.46 4.51 -7.62
N VAL A 210 -9.12 5.78 -7.41
CA VAL A 210 -9.19 6.45 -6.12
C VAL A 210 -10.12 7.64 -6.23
N LEU A 211 -11.19 7.63 -5.45
CA LEU A 211 -12.08 8.77 -5.24
C LEU A 211 -11.81 9.31 -3.83
N SER A 212 -11.17 10.47 -3.75
CA SER A 212 -11.00 11.22 -2.49
C SER A 212 -12.07 12.29 -2.39
N ARG A 213 -12.90 12.17 -1.36
CA ARG A 213 -13.98 13.12 -1.04
C ARG A 213 -13.43 14.42 -0.47
N SER A 214 -12.40 14.34 0.35
CA SER A 214 -11.76 15.51 0.97
C SER A 214 -11.00 16.36 -0.04
N ASP A 215 -10.28 15.72 -0.97
CA ASP A 215 -9.54 16.44 -2.02
C ASP A 215 -10.37 16.72 -3.27
N GLN A 216 -11.58 16.16 -3.38
CA GLN A 216 -12.43 16.26 -4.56
C GLN A 216 -11.67 15.81 -5.83
N ARG A 217 -11.09 14.61 -5.76
CA ARG A 217 -10.28 14.01 -6.83
C ARG A 217 -10.76 12.61 -7.20
N LEU A 218 -10.73 12.33 -8.50
CA LEU A 218 -10.76 10.98 -9.05
C LEU A 218 -9.44 10.71 -9.76
N ILE A 219 -8.76 9.64 -9.39
CA ILE A 219 -7.46 9.23 -9.95
C ILE A 219 -7.61 7.83 -10.52
N ALA A 220 -7.11 7.62 -11.73
CA ALA A 220 -7.07 6.33 -12.40
C ALA A 220 -5.62 5.85 -12.51
N LEU A 221 -5.39 4.61 -12.10
CA LEU A 221 -4.10 3.94 -12.10
C LEU A 221 -4.18 2.70 -13.00
N GLU A 222 -3.12 2.45 -13.76
CA GLU A 222 -2.93 1.23 -14.52
C GLU A 222 -1.45 0.84 -14.44
N ASN A 223 -1.17 -0.43 -14.14
CA ASN A 223 0.16 -0.95 -13.88
C ASN A 223 0.97 -0.16 -12.83
N GLY A 224 0.29 0.35 -11.82
CA GLY A 224 0.92 1.13 -10.75
C GLY A 224 1.30 2.56 -11.10
N ARG A 225 0.84 3.07 -12.25
CA ARG A 225 1.08 4.45 -12.68
C ARG A 225 -0.23 5.20 -12.83
N GLU A 226 -0.23 6.48 -12.46
CA GLU A 226 -1.34 7.38 -12.78
C GLU A 226 -1.47 7.55 -14.29
N ILE A 227 -2.61 7.12 -14.83
CA ILE A 227 -2.98 7.30 -16.23
C ILE A 227 -3.98 8.43 -16.41
N GLY A 228 -4.64 8.86 -15.34
CA GLY A 228 -5.54 10.00 -15.39
C GLY A 228 -5.92 10.53 -14.01
N ARG A 229 -6.27 11.81 -13.99
CA ARG A 229 -6.69 12.54 -12.80
C ARG A 229 -7.74 13.57 -13.17
N ALA A 230 -8.78 13.70 -12.36
CA ALA A 230 -9.84 14.67 -12.53
C ALA A 230 -10.16 15.39 -11.21
N ARG A 231 -10.51 16.67 -11.33
CA ARG A 231 -11.28 17.40 -10.31
C ARG A 231 -12.73 16.94 -10.46
N ILE A 232 -13.30 16.42 -9.39
CA ILE A 232 -14.68 15.95 -9.35
C ILE A 232 -15.47 16.79 -8.36
N VAL A 233 -16.80 16.71 -8.41
CA VAL A 233 -17.66 17.21 -7.34
C VAL A 233 -18.27 15.99 -6.65
N VAL A 234 -18.05 15.89 -5.35
CA VAL A 234 -18.74 14.93 -4.47
C VAL A 234 -19.45 15.74 -3.41
N PRO A 235 -20.80 15.70 -3.35
CA PRO A 235 -21.56 16.48 -2.38
C PRO A 235 -21.10 16.20 -0.94
N PRO A 236 -21.05 17.25 -0.10
CA PRO A 236 -20.70 17.08 1.30
C PRO A 236 -21.70 16.15 2.00
N SER A 237 -21.21 15.34 2.93
CA SER A 237 -22.05 14.52 3.81
C SER A 237 -21.87 14.99 5.25
N ALA A 238 -22.94 14.94 6.04
CA ALA A 238 -22.92 15.33 7.44
C ALA A 238 -21.99 14.44 8.29
N THR A 239 -21.75 13.20 7.85
CA THR A 239 -20.85 12.26 8.53
C THR A 239 -19.76 11.76 7.56
N PRO A 240 -18.49 11.76 8.00
CA PRO A 240 -17.44 11.03 7.29
C PRO A 240 -17.87 9.57 7.14
N ARG A 241 -17.72 9.05 5.92
CA ARG A 241 -17.99 7.64 5.62
C ARG A 241 -16.77 6.79 5.85
N GLY A 242 -15.55 7.34 5.82
CA GLY A 242 -14.28 6.62 5.83
C GLY A 242 -14.04 5.83 4.54
N THR A 243 -13.09 4.91 4.57
CA THR A 243 -12.62 4.19 3.39
C THR A 243 -13.50 2.99 3.08
N HIS A 244 -13.98 2.94 1.84
CA HIS A 244 -14.69 1.81 1.27
C HIS A 244 -13.97 1.35 0.00
N VAL A 245 -13.96 0.03 -0.22
CA VAL A 245 -13.36 -0.56 -1.41
C VAL A 245 -14.44 -1.32 -2.16
N TYR A 246 -14.55 -1.04 -3.45
CA TYR A 246 -15.51 -1.65 -4.34
C TYR A 246 -14.80 -2.36 -5.49
N VAL A 247 -15.37 -3.47 -5.95
CA VAL A 247 -14.97 -4.17 -7.16
C VAL A 247 -16.10 -4.06 -8.18
N MET A 248 -15.74 -3.75 -9.42
CA MET A 248 -16.68 -3.67 -10.53
C MET A 248 -17.12 -5.07 -10.98
N GLY A 249 -18.43 -5.26 -11.14
CA GLY A 249 -19.04 -6.42 -11.78
C GLY A 249 -19.12 -6.30 -13.31
N THR A 250 -19.85 -7.20 -13.95
CA THR A 250 -20.10 -7.16 -15.41
C THR A 250 -21.33 -6.34 -15.80
N ASP A 251 -22.23 -6.11 -14.85
CA ASP A 251 -23.52 -5.47 -15.09
C ASP A 251 -23.47 -3.95 -14.87
N THR A 252 -24.53 -3.26 -15.28
CA THR A 252 -24.75 -1.83 -15.05
C THR A 252 -25.84 -1.58 -14.00
N MET A 253 -25.82 -0.40 -13.38
CA MET A 253 -26.80 0.03 -12.37
C MET A 253 -27.61 1.25 -12.85
N PRO A 254 -28.88 1.38 -12.45
CA PRO A 254 -29.73 2.51 -12.81
C PRO A 254 -29.39 3.72 -11.92
N ALA A 255 -28.23 4.33 -12.14
CA ALA A 255 -27.78 5.53 -11.45
C ALA A 255 -27.28 6.58 -12.44
N HIS A 256 -27.58 7.85 -12.15
CA HIS A 256 -27.09 8.99 -12.90
C HIS A 256 -25.89 9.62 -12.19
N VAL A 257 -24.85 9.92 -12.96
CA VAL A 257 -23.69 10.70 -12.53
C VAL A 257 -23.42 11.72 -13.62
N ASP A 258 -23.31 13.00 -13.27
CA ASP A 258 -23.08 14.05 -14.27
C ASP A 258 -21.74 13.81 -14.97
N GLY A 259 -21.80 13.71 -16.30
CA GLY A 259 -20.66 13.38 -17.16
C GLY A 259 -20.53 11.90 -17.54
N VAL A 260 -21.32 11.01 -16.93
CA VAL A 260 -21.43 9.59 -17.33
C VAL A 260 -22.65 9.40 -18.23
N PRO A 261 -22.51 8.79 -19.43
CA PRO A 261 -23.66 8.53 -20.29
C PRO A 261 -24.70 7.62 -19.61
N GLU A 262 -25.97 7.86 -19.89
CA GLU A 262 -27.07 7.06 -19.31
C GLU A 262 -26.92 5.57 -19.60
N GLY A 263 -27.26 4.73 -18.62
CA GLY A 263 -27.17 3.27 -18.72
C GLY A 263 -25.74 2.71 -18.79
N ARG A 264 -24.70 3.55 -18.62
CA ARG A 264 -23.30 3.12 -18.65
C ARG A 264 -22.64 3.03 -17.28
N MET A 265 -23.35 3.35 -16.20
CA MET A 265 -22.80 3.27 -14.84
C MET A 265 -22.62 1.80 -14.45
N PRO A 266 -21.39 1.32 -14.21
CA PRO A 266 -21.17 -0.07 -13.85
C PRO A 266 -21.64 -0.35 -12.42
N GLN A 267 -22.00 -1.61 -12.18
CA GLN A 267 -22.28 -2.12 -10.84
C GLN A 267 -20.98 -2.25 -10.04
N TRP A 268 -21.04 -1.76 -8.80
CA TRP A 268 -19.94 -1.82 -7.85
C TRP A 268 -20.40 -2.59 -6.62
N GLN A 269 -19.62 -3.59 -6.21
CA GLN A 269 -19.87 -4.36 -5.00
C GLN A 269 -18.76 -4.10 -4.00
N ALA A 270 -19.11 -3.78 -2.76
CA ALA A 270 -18.16 -3.57 -1.69
C ALA A 270 -17.49 -4.89 -1.29
N ILE A 271 -16.19 -4.82 -1.02
CA ILE A 271 -15.42 -5.94 -0.47
C ILE A 271 -15.15 -5.72 1.02
N ALA A 272 -14.99 -6.80 1.76
CA ALA A 272 -14.61 -6.75 3.16
C ALA A 272 -13.19 -6.18 3.29
N VAL A 273 -13.06 -5.08 4.03
CA VAL A 273 -11.76 -4.58 4.50
C VAL A 273 -11.79 -4.47 6.03
N PRO A 274 -10.63 -4.53 6.71
CA PRO A 274 -10.57 -4.47 8.17
C PRO A 274 -11.32 -3.25 8.74
N GLY A 275 -12.19 -3.47 9.72
CA GLY A 275 -13.07 -2.46 10.32
C GLY A 275 -14.30 -2.09 9.49
N ARG A 276 -14.51 -2.75 8.34
CA ARG A 276 -15.63 -2.57 7.41
C ARG A 276 -16.21 -3.91 6.95
N GLU A 277 -16.10 -4.94 7.78
CA GLU A 277 -16.49 -6.31 7.42
C GLU A 277 -17.97 -6.41 7.04
N THR A 278 -18.81 -5.54 7.60
CA THR A 278 -20.25 -5.52 7.31
C THR A 278 -20.60 -5.02 5.91
N ASP A 279 -19.67 -4.38 5.20
CA ASP A 279 -19.88 -3.90 3.83
C ASP A 279 -19.80 -5.03 2.80
N ALA A 280 -19.21 -6.17 3.17
CA ALA A 280 -18.95 -7.28 2.28
C ALA A 280 -20.19 -7.69 1.46
N GLY A 281 -20.04 -7.67 0.14
CA GLY A 281 -21.06 -8.10 -0.80
C GLY A 281 -22.19 -7.08 -1.03
N ARG A 282 -22.21 -5.95 -0.33
CA ARG A 282 -23.22 -4.90 -0.55
C ARG A 282 -22.98 -4.18 -1.87
N MET A 283 -24.04 -3.95 -2.62
CA MET A 283 -23.98 -3.10 -3.81
C MET A 283 -23.80 -1.63 -3.41
N LEU A 284 -23.06 -0.86 -4.22
CA LEU A 284 -22.97 0.58 -4.08
C LEU A 284 -24.37 1.19 -4.17
N ASP A 285 -24.75 1.93 -3.13
CA ASP A 285 -26.03 2.60 -3.06
C ASP A 285 -26.09 3.76 -4.09
N PRO A 286 -27.03 3.73 -5.06
CA PRO A 286 -27.22 4.82 -6.02
C PRO A 286 -27.39 6.20 -5.38
N ALA A 287 -27.93 6.29 -4.16
CA ALA A 287 -28.10 7.56 -3.46
C ALA A 287 -26.76 8.25 -3.17
N LEU A 288 -25.67 7.50 -3.06
CA LEU A 288 -24.32 8.05 -2.85
C LEU A 288 -23.75 8.73 -4.09
N LEU A 289 -24.31 8.43 -5.26
CA LEU A 289 -23.91 9.01 -6.54
C LEU A 289 -24.70 10.28 -6.88
N ALA A 290 -25.79 10.55 -6.16
CA ALA A 290 -26.63 11.72 -6.41
C ALA A 290 -25.81 13.01 -6.25
N GLY A 291 -25.77 13.82 -7.31
CA GLY A 291 -25.02 15.09 -7.36
C GLY A 291 -23.51 14.94 -7.53
N VAL A 292 -23.00 13.73 -7.72
CA VAL A 292 -21.59 13.53 -8.11
C VAL A 292 -21.40 14.00 -9.55
N GLN A 293 -20.35 14.79 -9.78
CA GLN A 293 -19.99 15.29 -11.10
C GLN A 293 -18.57 14.90 -11.46
N VAL A 294 -18.39 14.38 -12.67
CA VAL A 294 -17.09 14.02 -13.24
C VAL A 294 -16.93 14.71 -14.61
N PRO A 295 -15.76 15.27 -14.94
CA PRO A 295 -15.55 15.90 -16.24
C PRO A 295 -15.85 14.92 -17.40
N PRO A 296 -16.74 15.24 -18.35
CA PRO A 296 -17.14 14.31 -19.42
C PRO A 296 -15.97 13.82 -20.28
N GLY A 297 -14.98 14.68 -20.52
CA GLY A 297 -13.77 14.31 -21.26
C GLY A 297 -12.95 13.23 -20.55
N PHE A 298 -12.82 13.31 -19.23
CA PHE A 298 -12.18 12.27 -18.42
C PHE A 298 -12.96 10.94 -18.50
N VAL A 299 -14.29 11.02 -18.37
CA VAL A 299 -15.17 9.84 -18.44
C VAL A 299 -15.08 9.14 -19.80
N ALA A 300 -14.97 9.90 -20.89
CA ALA A 300 -14.82 9.35 -22.24
C ALA A 300 -13.56 8.50 -22.39
N HIS A 301 -12.47 8.85 -21.70
CA HIS A 301 -11.25 8.03 -21.65
C HIS A 301 -11.35 6.89 -20.64
N LEU A 302 -12.02 7.11 -19.50
CA LEU A 302 -12.09 6.12 -18.43
C LEU A 302 -13.02 4.95 -18.76
N LEU A 303 -14.25 5.20 -19.23
CA LEU A 303 -15.26 4.15 -19.43
C LEU A 303 -14.79 2.99 -20.32
N PRO A 304 -14.08 3.21 -21.43
CA PRO A 304 -13.55 2.10 -22.24
C PRO A 304 -12.48 1.24 -21.53
N ARG A 305 -11.87 1.75 -20.45
CA ARG A 305 -10.86 1.04 -19.65
C ARG A 305 -11.48 0.20 -18.52
N LEU A 306 -12.73 0.49 -18.15
CA LEU A 306 -13.41 -0.21 -17.08
C LEU A 306 -13.79 -1.63 -17.49
N ARG A 307 -13.58 -2.57 -16.58
CA ARG A 307 -13.90 -4.00 -16.74
C ARG A 307 -14.16 -4.64 -15.39
N ALA A 308 -14.76 -5.84 -15.41
CA ALA A 308 -14.87 -6.66 -14.21
C ALA A 308 -13.48 -6.83 -13.56
N GLY A 309 -13.42 -6.68 -12.23
CA GLY A 309 -12.17 -6.64 -11.47
C GLY A 309 -11.51 -5.27 -11.34
N THR A 310 -12.04 -4.22 -11.99
CA THR A 310 -11.65 -2.83 -11.68
C THR A 310 -11.94 -2.55 -10.20
N VAL A 311 -11.00 -1.94 -9.50
CA VAL A 311 -11.13 -1.58 -8.08
C VAL A 311 -11.40 -0.10 -7.95
N LEU A 312 -12.32 0.28 -7.07
CA LEU A 312 -12.56 1.65 -6.65
C LEU A 312 -12.35 1.77 -5.14
N VAL A 313 -11.39 2.59 -4.72
CA VAL A 313 -11.24 3.03 -3.34
C VAL A 313 -11.90 4.39 -3.20
N ALA A 314 -12.98 4.46 -2.44
CA ALA A 314 -13.65 5.71 -2.08
C ALA A 314 -13.33 6.05 -0.62
N THR A 315 -12.72 7.20 -0.37
CA THR A 315 -12.23 7.56 0.97
C THR A 315 -12.46 9.04 1.29
N ASP A 316 -12.57 9.34 2.58
CA ASP A 316 -12.48 10.71 3.11
C ASP A 316 -11.04 11.13 3.39
N ALA A 317 -10.07 10.22 3.31
CA ALA A 317 -8.67 10.53 3.49
C ALA A 317 -8.13 11.42 2.35
N HIS A 318 -7.18 12.27 2.70
CA HIS A 318 -6.39 13.04 1.75
C HIS A 318 -5.47 12.12 0.96
N VAL A 319 -5.33 12.40 -0.33
CA VAL A 319 -4.52 11.67 -1.32
C VAL A 319 -3.56 12.58 -2.08
N LEU A 320 -3.62 13.89 -1.87
CA LEU A 320 -2.68 14.86 -2.41
C LEU A 320 -1.55 15.15 -1.41
N ALA A 321 -0.34 15.35 -1.91
CA ALA A 321 0.83 15.70 -1.10
C ALA A 321 0.66 17.05 -0.35
N GLU A 322 -0.21 17.94 -0.83
CA GLU A 322 -0.47 19.24 -0.19
C GLU A 322 -1.35 19.13 1.07
N THR A 323 -2.21 18.11 1.11
CA THR A 323 -3.28 17.99 2.12
C THR A 323 -3.08 16.82 3.07
N THR A 324 -2.22 15.87 2.73
CA THR A 324 -1.83 14.73 3.57
C THR A 324 -0.97 15.11 4.79
N GLY A 325 -0.70 16.41 4.98
CA GLY A 325 0.18 16.89 6.03
C GLY A 325 1.63 16.70 5.61
N ARG A 326 2.14 17.63 4.80
CA ARG A 326 3.59 17.86 4.71
C ARG A 326 4.05 18.07 6.15
N GLY A 327 5.01 17.27 6.63
CA GLY A 327 5.80 17.70 7.78
C GLY A 327 6.18 19.15 7.52
N GLN A 328 5.68 20.07 8.36
CA GLN A 328 5.84 21.50 8.13
C GLN A 328 7.32 21.72 7.80
N ARG A 329 7.61 22.16 6.56
CA ARG A 329 8.90 22.79 6.30
C ARG A 329 8.94 23.97 7.26
N VAL A 330 9.62 23.76 8.38
CA VAL A 330 10.30 24.85 9.07
C VAL A 330 11.11 25.49 7.95
N LEU A 331 10.77 26.72 7.62
CA LEU A 331 11.68 27.60 6.91
C LEU A 331 12.98 27.55 7.71
N ASP A 332 13.96 26.77 7.24
CA ASP A 332 15.33 26.84 7.71
C ASP A 332 15.85 28.23 7.32
N ALA A 333 15.56 29.19 8.19
CA ALA A 333 16.24 30.45 8.28
C ALA A 333 17.31 30.31 9.36
N LEU A 334 18.35 29.55 9.07
CA LEU A 334 19.60 29.66 9.82
C LEU A 334 20.76 29.89 8.83
N PRO A 335 21.48 31.02 8.95
CA PRO A 335 22.66 31.29 8.15
C PRO A 335 23.85 30.41 8.58
N PRO A 336 24.87 30.23 7.73
CA PRO A 336 26.04 29.43 8.07
C PRO A 336 26.84 30.07 9.20
N HIS A 337 27.23 29.25 10.18
CA HIS A 337 28.35 29.49 11.09
C HIS A 337 29.39 28.40 10.91
#